data_AF-A0A924M7U5-F1
#
_entry.id   AF-A0A924M7U5-F1
#
_cell.length_a   1.000
_cell.length_b   1.000
_cell.length_c   1.000
_cell.angle_alpha   90.00
_cell.angle_beta   90.00
_cell.angle_gamma   90.00
#
_symmetry.space_group_name_H-M   'P 1'
#
loop_
_entity.id
_entity.type
_entity.pdbx_description
1 polymer ?
#
loop_
_entity_poly.entity_id
_entity_poly.type
_entity_poly.pdbx_seq_one_letter_code
_entity_poly.pdbx_strand_id
1 'polypeptide(L)'
;MNNPAVVPTSDAALTLTQIMLQKYISIYGYGCNEAWTDLRRFHYTDLDPVTGKAVFAGLILPTRLATYNSGKLAYRCRPRYNSEYLYNIPALQTIGALASDYHTTEQWFSLP
;
A
#
# COMPACT_ATOMS: atom_id res chain seq x y z
N MET A 1 -26.82 19.29 -7.54
CA MET A 1 -25.38 19.11 -7.26
C MET A 1 -25.02 17.63 -7.42
N ASN A 2 -24.60 17.21 -8.61
CA ASN A 2 -23.76 16.04 -8.83
C ASN A 2 -23.10 16.24 -10.21
N ASN A 3 -21.77 16.25 -10.30
CA ASN A 3 -21.07 16.26 -11.57
C ASN A 3 -20.94 14.80 -12.02
N PRO A 4 -21.61 14.35 -13.11
CA PRO A 4 -21.54 12.96 -13.57
C PRO A 4 -20.12 12.50 -13.93
N ALA A 5 -19.19 13.43 -14.17
CA ALA A 5 -17.78 13.13 -14.37
C ALA A 5 -17.05 12.70 -13.08
N VAL A 6 -17.59 13.03 -11.91
CA VAL A 6 -17.02 12.70 -10.58
C VAL A 6 -17.75 11.52 -9.95
N VAL A 7 -19.08 11.57 -9.90
CA VAL A 7 -19.92 10.46 -9.44
C VAL A 7 -20.86 10.07 -10.58
N PRO A 8 -20.58 8.96 -11.28
CA PRO A 8 -21.40 8.48 -12.37
C PRO A 8 -22.86 8.27 -11.96
N THR A 9 -23.76 8.36 -12.94
CA THR A 9 -25.20 8.17 -12.71
C THR A 9 -25.62 6.70 -12.58
N SER A 10 -24.74 5.77 -12.94
CA SER A 10 -24.89 4.33 -12.76
C SER A 10 -23.72 3.78 -11.95
N ASP A 11 -24.05 2.87 -11.03
CA ASP A 11 -23.10 2.08 -10.26
C ASP A 11 -22.13 1.27 -11.14
N ALA A 12 -22.62 0.71 -12.25
CA ALA A 12 -21.79 -0.02 -13.22
C ALA A 12 -20.72 0.84 -13.91
N ALA A 13 -20.83 2.18 -13.82
CA ALA A 13 -19.85 3.10 -14.37
C ALA A 13 -18.82 3.56 -13.33
N LEU A 14 -18.92 3.12 -12.07
CA LEU A 14 -17.91 3.41 -11.06
C LEU A 14 -16.59 2.71 -11.40
N THR A 15 -15.52 3.49 -11.37
CA THR A 15 -14.17 3.04 -11.65
C THR A 15 -13.42 2.76 -10.35
N LEU A 16 -12.42 1.88 -10.40
CA LEU A 16 -11.61 1.59 -9.22
C LEU A 16 -10.91 2.86 -8.71
N THR A 17 -10.49 3.73 -9.63
CA THR A 17 -9.92 5.05 -9.32
C THR A 17 -10.87 5.90 -8.47
N GLN A 18 -12.15 5.95 -8.81
CA GLN A 18 -13.15 6.72 -8.04
C GLN A 18 -13.40 6.08 -6.67
N ILE A 19 -13.60 4.76 -6.64
CA ILE A 19 -13.93 4.03 -5.42
C ILE A 19 -12.79 4.15 -4.39
N MET A 20 -11.55 3.87 -4.80
CA MET A 20 -10.41 3.84 -3.88
C MET A 20 -10.00 5.22 -3.39
N LEU A 21 -10.12 6.26 -4.23
CA LEU A 21 -9.90 7.63 -3.79
C LEU A 21 -10.92 8.04 -2.71
N GLN A 22 -12.22 7.75 -2.92
CA GLN A 22 -13.24 8.06 -1.93
C GLN A 22 -13.08 7.24 -0.65
N LYS A 23 -12.69 5.96 -0.76
CA LYS A 23 -12.35 5.12 0.40
C LYS A 23 -11.19 5.72 1.19
N TYR A 24 -10.12 6.15 0.55
CA TYR A 24 -8.97 6.76 1.23
C TYR A 24 -9.37 8.01 2.02
N ILE A 25 -10.18 8.90 1.41
CA ILE A 25 -10.65 10.13 2.05
C ILE A 25 -11.55 9.81 3.25
N SER A 26 -12.45 8.83 3.13
CA SER A 26 -13.42 8.51 4.18
C SER A 26 -12.76 7.93 5.44
N ILE A 27 -11.57 7.33 5.33
CA ILE A 27 -10.80 6.74 6.43
C ILE A 27 -9.62 7.61 6.88
N TYR A 28 -9.44 8.80 6.30
CA TYR A 28 -8.33 9.67 6.62
C TYR A 28 -8.35 10.10 8.09
N GLY A 29 -7.20 10.02 8.77
CA GLY A 29 -7.01 10.42 10.16
C GLY A 29 -7.31 9.36 11.22
N TYR A 30 -8.03 8.28 10.89
CA TYR A 30 -8.33 7.20 11.86
C TYR A 30 -8.09 5.78 11.30
N GLY A 31 -8.27 5.56 10.00
CA GLY A 31 -8.10 4.26 9.36
C GLY A 31 -6.75 4.06 8.67
N CYS A 32 -5.67 4.64 9.21
CA CYS A 32 -4.34 4.62 8.56
C CYS A 32 -3.85 3.20 8.20
N ASN A 33 -4.16 2.21 9.04
CA ASN A 33 -3.79 0.81 8.79
C ASN A 33 -4.52 0.22 7.57
N GLU A 34 -5.81 0.55 7.41
CA GLU A 34 -6.62 0.10 6.27
C GLU A 34 -6.18 0.83 5.00
N ALA A 35 -5.99 2.16 5.08
CA ALA A 35 -5.47 2.96 3.97
C ALA A 35 -4.13 2.42 3.46
N TRP A 36 -3.20 2.08 4.37
CA TRP A 36 -1.92 1.50 3.98
C TRP A 36 -2.03 0.07 3.43
N THR A 37 -3.01 -0.71 3.89
CA THR A 37 -3.31 -2.02 3.32
C THR A 37 -3.81 -1.90 1.88
N ASP A 38 -4.74 -0.99 1.61
CA ASP A 38 -5.24 -0.76 0.25
C ASP A 38 -4.15 -0.25 -0.70
N LEU A 39 -3.32 0.70 -0.25
CA LEU A 39 -2.20 1.21 -1.05
C LEU A 39 -1.24 0.08 -1.46
N ARG A 40 -0.93 -0.84 -0.54
CA ARG A 40 -0.05 -2.00 -0.81
C ARG A 40 -0.70 -3.04 -1.72
N ARG A 41 -2.01 -3.25 -1.60
CA ARG A 41 -2.77 -4.16 -2.47
C ARG A 41 -2.68 -3.74 -3.93
N PHE A 42 -2.59 -2.43 -4.20
CA PHE A 42 -2.46 -1.85 -5.54
C PHE A 42 -1.05 -1.36 -5.84
N HIS A 43 -0.04 -1.94 -5.18
CA HIS A 43 1.39 -1.66 -5.35
C HIS A 43 1.76 -0.17 -5.42
N TYR A 44 0.98 0.68 -4.75
CA TYR A 44 1.01 2.14 -4.81
C TYR A 44 0.79 2.79 -6.20
N THR A 45 0.97 2.04 -7.28
CA THR A 45 1.13 2.58 -8.64
C THR A 45 0.30 1.83 -9.67
N ASP A 46 -0.42 0.79 -9.27
CA ASP A 46 -1.25 0.03 -10.19
C ASP A 46 -2.27 0.94 -10.88
N LEU A 47 -2.53 0.59 -12.13
CA LEU A 47 -3.49 1.29 -12.96
C LEU A 47 -4.84 0.59 -12.87
N ASP A 48 -5.88 1.41 -12.75
CA ASP A 48 -7.25 0.98 -12.92
C ASP A 48 -7.44 0.46 -14.35
N PRO A 49 -7.85 -0.81 -14.52
CA PRO A 49 -7.95 -1.45 -15.83
C PRO A 49 -8.98 -0.80 -16.75
N VAL A 50 -9.96 -0.06 -16.20
CA VAL A 50 -11.00 0.61 -16.98
C VAL A 50 -10.52 1.95 -17.51
N THR A 51 -9.75 2.71 -16.72
CA THR A 51 -9.40 4.09 -17.05
C THR A 51 -7.95 4.28 -17.49
N GLY A 52 -7.07 3.32 -17.21
CA GLY A 52 -5.62 3.43 -17.42
C GLY A 52 -4.95 4.45 -16.49
N LYS A 53 -5.66 4.97 -15.48
CA LYS A 53 -5.14 5.92 -14.50
C LYS A 53 -4.74 5.19 -13.22
N ALA A 54 -3.88 5.80 -12.40
CA ALA A 54 -3.53 5.23 -11.10
C ALA A 54 -4.78 5.01 -10.23
N VAL A 55 -4.86 3.85 -9.57
CA VAL A 55 -5.96 3.51 -8.66
C VAL A 55 -6.14 4.56 -7.56
N PHE A 56 -5.03 5.08 -7.02
CA PHE A 56 -5.04 6.21 -6.09
C PHE A 56 -4.72 7.50 -6.82
N ALA A 57 -5.77 8.19 -7.27
CA ALA A 57 -5.62 9.44 -8.00
C ALA A 57 -4.86 10.50 -7.19
N GLY A 58 -3.83 11.09 -7.81
CA GLY A 58 -3.03 12.16 -7.22
C GLY A 58 -2.06 11.70 -6.12
N LEU A 59 -1.88 10.39 -5.91
CA LEU A 59 -0.84 9.90 -5.01
C LEU A 59 0.54 10.25 -5.56
N ILE A 60 1.32 10.97 -4.76
CA ILE A 60 2.71 11.30 -5.05
C ILE A 60 3.58 10.56 -4.05
N LEU A 61 4.47 9.71 -4.55
CA LEU A 61 5.39 8.96 -3.72
C LEU A 61 6.60 9.81 -3.32
N PRO A 62 7.18 9.57 -2.13
CA PRO A 62 8.39 10.27 -1.72
C PRO A 62 9.55 9.93 -2.64
N THR A 63 10.27 10.96 -3.10
CA THR A 63 11.45 10.82 -3.98
C THR A 63 12.69 10.35 -3.22
N ARG A 64 12.75 10.63 -1.92
CA ARG A 64 13.84 10.19 -1.04
C ARG A 64 13.34 9.14 -0.06
N LEU A 65 13.89 7.94 -0.17
CA LEU A 65 13.66 6.83 0.76
C LEU A 65 14.88 6.63 1.66
N ALA A 66 14.71 5.94 2.78
CA ALA A 66 15.85 5.56 3.62
C ALA A 66 16.77 4.60 2.85
N THR A 67 18.08 4.62 3.13
CA THR A 67 19.04 3.74 2.44
C THR A 67 18.67 2.26 2.55
N TYR A 68 18.11 1.86 3.70
CA TYR A 68 17.67 0.49 3.96
C TYR A 68 16.44 0.04 3.16
N ASN A 69 15.73 0.97 2.50
CA ASN A 69 14.66 0.62 1.57
C ASN A 69 15.20 0.13 0.22
N SER A 70 16.49 0.34 -0.09
CA SER A 70 17.08 -0.03 -1.38
C SER A 70 16.28 0.52 -2.59
N GLY A 71 15.70 1.71 -2.45
CA GLY A 71 14.86 2.34 -3.48
C GLY A 71 13.43 1.80 -3.60
N LYS A 72 13.02 0.86 -2.75
CA LYS A 72 11.69 0.21 -2.78
C LYS A 72 10.75 0.78 -1.71
N LEU A 73 9.46 0.81 -2.00
CA LEU A 73 8.44 1.23 -1.04
C LEU A 73 8.29 0.19 0.09
N ALA A 74 7.82 0.63 1.26
CA ALA A 74 7.63 -0.25 2.39
C ALA A 74 6.31 -1.04 2.27
N TYR A 75 6.37 -2.35 2.39
CA TYR A 75 5.22 -3.26 2.34
C TYR A 75 4.89 -3.90 3.68
N ARG A 76 5.77 -3.86 4.67
CA ARG A 76 5.54 -4.49 5.98
C ARG A 76 6.38 -3.85 7.08
N CYS A 77 5.94 -4.02 8.32
CA CYS A 77 6.74 -3.64 9.48
C CYS A 77 7.79 -4.71 9.80
N ARG A 78 8.94 -4.29 10.34
CA ARG A 78 9.95 -5.21 10.87
C ARG A 78 9.49 -5.78 12.22
N PRO A 79 9.85 -7.03 12.53
CA PRO A 79 9.75 -7.55 13.90
C PRO A 79 10.58 -6.70 14.86
N ARG A 80 10.20 -6.68 16.13
CA ARG A 80 10.80 -5.76 17.11
C ARG A 80 12.27 -6.13 17.39
N TYR A 81 13.16 -5.15 17.25
CA TYR A 81 14.61 -5.35 17.42
C TYR A 81 14.99 -5.84 18.82
N ASN A 82 14.56 -5.13 19.88
CA ASN A 82 14.90 -5.45 21.28
C ASN A 82 14.23 -6.73 21.83
N SER A 83 13.64 -7.57 20.98
CA SER A 83 13.12 -8.87 21.38
C SER A 83 13.49 -9.94 20.36
N GLU A 84 12.96 -9.86 19.13
CA GLU A 84 13.06 -10.95 18.16
C GLU A 84 14.51 -11.18 17.71
N TYR A 85 15.29 -10.11 17.59
CA TYR A 85 16.67 -10.19 17.14
C TYR A 85 17.63 -10.63 18.26
N LEU A 86 17.16 -10.69 19.52
CA LEU A 86 17.92 -11.20 20.65
C LEU A 86 17.52 -12.65 20.98
N TYR A 87 16.23 -12.95 20.88
CA TYR A 87 15.66 -14.18 21.46
C TYR A 87 15.13 -15.17 20.41
N ASN A 88 14.94 -14.77 19.15
CA ASN A 88 14.21 -15.58 18.16
C ASN A 88 14.81 -15.53 16.74
N ILE A 89 16.15 -15.42 16.64
CA ILE A 89 16.87 -15.35 15.35
C ILE A 89 16.48 -16.50 14.39
N PRO A 90 16.34 -17.77 14.82
CA PRO A 90 15.97 -18.84 13.90
C PRO A 90 14.63 -18.60 13.19
N ALA A 91 13.61 -18.07 13.88
CA ALA A 91 12.34 -17.72 13.23
C ALA A 91 12.47 -16.51 12.31
N LEU A 92 13.36 -15.56 12.61
CA LEU A 92 13.63 -14.45 11.70
C LEU A 92 14.31 -14.91 10.40
N GLN A 93 15.15 -15.94 10.47
CA GLN A 93 15.79 -16.53 9.29
C GLN A 93 14.76 -17.16 8.35
N THR A 94 13.74 -17.87 8.87
CA THR A 94 12.73 -18.54 8.02
C THR A 94 11.88 -17.57 7.21
N ILE A 95 11.61 -16.37 7.75
CA ILE A 95 10.84 -15.33 7.05
C ILE A 95 11.73 -14.33 6.30
N GLY A 96 13.06 -14.52 6.32
CA GLY A 96 14.01 -13.60 5.69
C GLY A 96 14.16 -12.24 6.37
N ALA A 97 13.73 -12.11 7.64
CA ALA A 97 13.73 -10.84 8.37
C ALA A 97 15.13 -10.29 8.72
N LEU A 98 16.17 -11.10 8.55
CA LEU A 98 17.56 -10.63 8.70
C LEU A 98 18.01 -9.72 7.54
N ALA A 99 17.27 -9.66 6.43
CA ALA A 99 17.59 -8.76 5.32
C ALA A 99 17.45 -7.28 5.71
N SER A 100 18.40 -6.45 5.24
CA SER A 100 18.42 -5.01 5.49
C SER A 100 17.25 -4.25 4.85
N ASP A 101 16.57 -4.84 3.86
CA ASP A 101 15.39 -4.31 3.19
C ASP A 101 14.10 -5.12 3.43
N TYR A 102 14.06 -6.03 4.40
CA TYR A 102 12.89 -6.87 4.72
C TYR A 102 11.52 -6.14 4.72
N HIS A 103 11.49 -4.89 5.17
CA HIS A 103 10.27 -4.08 5.22
C HIS A 103 9.70 -3.70 3.85
N THR A 104 10.45 -3.89 2.77
CA THR A 104 10.00 -3.64 1.39
C THR A 104 9.45 -4.89 0.71
N THR A 105 9.54 -6.06 1.36
CA THR A 105 9.04 -7.30 0.78
C THR A 105 7.52 -7.35 0.86
N GLU A 106 6.87 -7.75 -0.23
CA GLU A 106 5.41 -7.82 -0.37
C GLU A 106 4.76 -8.86 0.54
N GLN A 107 3.57 -8.56 1.06
CA GLN A 107 2.83 -9.52 1.88
C GLN A 107 1.97 -10.43 1.00
N TRP A 108 1.58 -11.60 1.52
CA TRP A 108 0.81 -12.60 0.78
C TRP A 108 -0.44 -12.07 0.05
N PHE A 109 -1.10 -11.04 0.57
CA PHE A 109 -2.30 -10.47 -0.04
C PHE A 109 -2.03 -9.53 -1.23
N SER A 110 -0.78 -9.09 -1.42
CA SER A 110 -0.36 -8.25 -2.55
C SER A 110 0.36 -9.05 -3.64
N LEU A 111 0.56 -10.36 -3.44
CA LEU A 111 1.14 -11.23 -4.47
C LEU A 111 0.06 -11.69 -5.47
N PRO A 112 0.45 -12.09 -6.71
CA PRO A 112 -0.45 -12.67 -7.70
C PRO A 112 -1.16 -13.95 -7.24
#